data_AF-A0A0L8IBV3-F1
#
_entry.id   AF-A0A0L8IBV3-F1
#
_cell.length_a   1.000
_cell.length_b   1.000
_cell.length_c   1.000
_cell.angle_alpha   90.00
_cell.angle_beta   90.00
_cell.angle_gamma   90.00
#
_symmetry.space_group_name_H-M   'P 1'
#
loop_
_entity.id
_entity.type
_entity.pdbx_description
1 polymer ?
#
loop_
_entity_poly.entity_id
_entity_poly.type
_entity_poly.pdbx_seq_one_letter_code
_entity_poly.pdbx_strand_id
1 'polypeptide(L)'
;MENQQFSYEFLQKLLKCKAKMLSGGKKFTCETCGKTFPENVQLVRHVRIHTGERPYKCEHCDKTFTEKINLTRHIFTHTGEKPYNCEYCGKAFSQRFTLSKHILTHTGEKPYHCEYCGKTFSQSSTLSKHILTHTGEKPYHCEYCEKSFSQSGHLSQHRLTHLKPKSYDCEHCDKKFSMNSTLVIHRRLHTGERPYSCDCCEKSFMSSTALKIHQKIHKPKKPVESEH
;
A
#
# COMPACT_ATOMS: atom_id res chain seq x y z
N MET A 1 15.25 7.72 -37.85
CA MET A 1 15.51 9.18 -37.85
C MET A 1 14.52 9.98 -36.97
N GLU A 2 13.61 9.34 -36.22
CA GLU A 2 12.62 10.05 -35.38
C GLU A 2 13.08 10.32 -33.93
N ASN A 3 14.13 9.63 -33.45
CA ASN A 3 14.69 9.84 -32.10
C ASN A 3 15.54 11.12 -31.95
N GLN A 4 15.96 11.76 -33.06
CA GLN A 4 16.76 13.00 -33.02
C GLN A 4 15.89 14.27 -33.01
N GLN A 5 14.67 14.24 -33.58
CA GLN A 5 13.79 15.42 -33.64
C GLN A 5 13.15 15.74 -32.28
N PHE A 6 12.75 14.71 -31.51
CA PHE A 6 12.21 14.89 -30.14
C PHE A 6 13.25 15.43 -29.14
N SER A 7 14.53 15.17 -29.39
CA SER A 7 15.65 15.70 -28.60
C SER A 7 15.80 17.21 -28.74
N TYR A 8 15.48 17.79 -29.91
CA TYR A 8 15.74 19.21 -30.20
C TYR A 8 14.67 20.14 -29.63
N GLU A 9 13.38 19.80 -29.74
CA GLU A 9 12.31 20.55 -29.07
C GLU A 9 12.38 20.46 -27.54
N PHE A 10 12.84 19.32 -27.01
CA PHE A 10 13.11 19.14 -25.59
C PHE A 10 14.26 20.03 -25.10
N LEU A 11 15.36 20.12 -25.86
CA LEU A 11 16.46 21.05 -25.60
C LEU A 11 15.98 22.52 -25.67
N GLN A 12 15.09 22.86 -26.60
CA GLN A 12 14.51 24.20 -26.70
C GLN A 12 13.53 24.54 -25.55
N LYS A 13 12.78 23.57 -25.03
CA LYS A 13 11.94 23.74 -23.82
C LYS A 13 12.78 23.79 -22.54
N LEU A 14 13.90 23.08 -22.48
CA LEU A 14 14.91 23.19 -21.41
C LEU A 14 15.61 24.56 -21.42
N LEU A 15 15.91 25.12 -22.60
CA LEU A 15 16.49 26.45 -22.77
C LEU A 15 15.57 27.59 -22.29
N LYS A 16 14.25 27.36 -22.22
CA LYS A 16 13.28 28.33 -21.66
C LYS A 16 13.28 28.37 -20.13
N CYS A 17 13.79 27.33 -19.46
CA CYS A 17 14.08 27.39 -18.02
C CYS A 17 15.53 27.84 -17.82
N LYS A 18 15.74 29.12 -17.58
CA LYS A 18 17.08 29.67 -17.37
C LYS A 18 17.63 29.16 -16.04
N ALA A 19 18.63 28.29 -16.10
CA ALA A 19 19.52 28.06 -14.98
C ALA A 19 20.22 29.39 -14.61
N LYS A 20 19.74 30.12 -13.61
CA LYS A 20 20.49 31.24 -13.02
C LYS A 20 21.55 30.68 -12.07
N MET A 21 22.82 30.87 -12.41
CA MET A 21 23.95 30.65 -11.51
C MET A 21 23.90 31.70 -10.40
N LEU A 22 23.59 31.29 -9.17
CA LEU A 22 23.83 32.12 -7.99
C LEU A 22 25.22 31.78 -7.44
N SER A 23 26.05 32.81 -7.30
CA SER A 23 27.37 32.76 -6.66
C SER A 23 27.23 32.24 -5.22
N GLY A 24 27.78 31.05 -4.94
CA GLY A 24 27.74 30.44 -3.59
C GLY A 24 27.47 28.94 -3.53
N GLY A 25 27.56 28.21 -4.64
CA GLY A 25 27.41 26.74 -4.71
C GLY A 25 26.42 26.37 -5.81
N LYS A 26 26.91 25.79 -6.91
CA LYS A 26 26.11 25.53 -8.13
C LYS A 26 24.90 24.64 -7.80
N LYS A 27 23.72 25.24 -7.71
CA LYS A 27 22.44 24.56 -7.60
C LYS A 27 21.51 25.03 -8.74
N PHE A 28 20.67 24.13 -9.21
CA PHE A 28 19.77 24.30 -10.35
C PHE A 28 18.33 24.33 -9.87
N THR A 29 17.60 25.41 -10.12
CA THR A 29 16.23 25.59 -9.62
C THR A 29 15.21 25.39 -10.74
N CYS A 30 14.11 24.69 -10.43
CA CYS A 30 12.96 24.54 -11.30
C CYS A 30 12.08 25.80 -11.21
N GLU A 31 11.82 26.44 -12.35
CA GLU A 31 10.98 27.65 -12.38
C GLU A 31 9.49 27.37 -12.13
N THR A 32 9.02 26.16 -12.43
CA THR A 32 7.60 25.78 -12.26
C THR A 32 7.22 25.56 -10.80
N CYS A 33 8.14 25.03 -9.97
CA CYS A 33 7.82 24.68 -8.59
C CYS A 33 8.87 25.13 -7.55
N GLY A 34 9.89 25.88 -7.96
CA GLY A 34 10.93 26.42 -7.08
C GLY A 34 11.90 25.40 -6.50
N LYS A 35 11.79 24.10 -6.86
CA LYS A 35 12.67 23.05 -6.32
C LYS A 35 14.10 23.20 -6.81
N THR A 36 15.05 23.02 -5.91
CA THR A 36 16.47 23.19 -6.17
C THR A 36 17.20 21.84 -6.16
N PHE A 37 18.05 21.63 -7.16
CA PHE A 37 18.79 20.40 -7.40
C PHE A 37 20.29 20.66 -7.42
N PRO A 38 21.14 19.75 -6.91
CA PRO A 38 22.59 19.90 -6.98
C PRO A 38 23.13 19.81 -8.42
N GLU A 39 22.45 19.10 -9.32
CA GLU A 39 22.92 18.87 -10.69
C GLU A 39 21.84 19.15 -11.74
N ASN A 40 22.28 19.62 -12.92
CA ASN A 40 21.39 19.93 -14.03
C ASN A 40 20.61 18.69 -14.51
N VAL A 41 21.27 17.52 -14.58
CA VAL A 41 20.62 16.26 -14.99
C VAL A 41 19.42 15.91 -14.10
N GLN A 42 19.48 16.26 -12.82
CA GLN A 42 18.40 16.02 -11.87
C GLN A 42 17.25 17.01 -12.08
N LEU A 43 17.55 18.28 -12.37
CA LEU A 43 16.56 19.27 -12.77
C LEU A 43 15.87 18.84 -14.07
N VAL A 44 16.62 18.44 -15.10
CA VAL A 44 16.10 17.97 -16.40
C VAL A 44 15.15 16.81 -16.20
N ARG A 45 15.55 15.80 -15.41
CA ARG A 45 14.69 14.67 -15.07
C ARG A 45 13.43 15.13 -14.32
N HIS A 46 13.58 16.06 -13.37
CA HIS A 46 12.46 16.58 -12.59
C HIS A 46 11.42 17.31 -13.46
N VAL A 47 11.86 18.11 -14.43
CA VAL A 47 10.97 18.85 -15.34
C VAL A 47 10.02 17.92 -16.10
N ARG A 48 10.39 16.66 -16.34
CA ARG A 48 9.50 15.65 -16.94
C ARG A 48 8.20 15.42 -16.16
N ILE A 49 8.19 15.70 -14.85
CA ILE A 49 6.98 15.63 -14.03
C ILE A 49 5.98 16.72 -14.44
N HIS A 50 6.47 17.89 -14.83
CA HIS A 50 5.63 19.01 -15.28
C HIS A 50 5.20 18.86 -16.73
N THR A 51 6.09 18.37 -17.60
CA THR A 51 5.79 18.22 -19.03
C THR A 51 5.00 16.95 -19.35
N GLY A 52 4.99 15.97 -18.45
CA GLY A 52 4.41 14.65 -18.70
C GLY A 52 5.22 13.77 -19.64
N GLU A 53 6.44 14.18 -20.01
CA GLU A 53 7.30 13.44 -20.93
C GLU A 53 7.74 12.10 -20.30
N ARG A 54 7.50 11.00 -21.01
CA ARG A 54 7.80 9.63 -20.56
C ARG A 54 8.53 8.87 -21.66
N PRO A 55 9.84 9.13 -21.88
CA PRO A 55 10.57 8.63 -23.04
C PRO A 55 10.71 7.11 -23.11
N TYR A 56 10.53 6.43 -21.97
CA TYR A 56 10.81 5.00 -21.86
C TYR A 56 9.52 4.20 -21.97
N LYS A 57 9.24 3.61 -23.13
CA LYS A 57 8.05 2.80 -23.40
C LYS A 57 8.31 1.33 -23.08
N CYS A 58 7.31 0.64 -22.53
CA CYS A 58 7.33 -0.81 -22.37
C CYS A 58 6.99 -1.49 -23.71
N GLU A 59 7.72 -2.56 -24.05
CA GLU A 59 7.46 -3.33 -25.27
C GLU A 59 6.32 -4.34 -25.11
N HIS A 60 5.95 -4.67 -23.87
CA HIS A 60 4.92 -5.66 -23.55
C HIS A 60 3.56 -5.06 -23.19
N CYS A 61 3.47 -3.73 -23.01
CA CYS A 61 2.21 -3.02 -22.78
C CYS A 61 2.33 -1.51 -23.05
N ASP A 62 1.22 -0.78 -23.01
CA ASP A 62 1.19 0.66 -23.31
C ASP A 62 1.79 1.59 -22.24
N LYS A 63 2.40 1.03 -21.19
CA LYS A 63 2.95 1.83 -20.09
C LYS A 63 4.25 2.51 -20.51
N THR A 64 4.35 3.80 -20.18
CA THR A 64 5.55 4.62 -20.38
C THR A 64 6.09 5.15 -19.06
N PHE A 65 7.38 5.45 -19.01
CA PHE A 65 8.12 5.84 -17.81
C PHE A 65 9.02 7.06 -18.08
N THR A 66 9.21 7.86 -17.04
CA THR A 66 10.09 9.04 -17.05
C THR A 66 11.58 8.68 -16.96
N GLU A 67 11.89 7.48 -16.47
CA GLU A 67 13.25 6.98 -16.24
C GLU A 67 13.39 5.52 -16.64
N LYS A 68 14.57 5.16 -17.18
CA LYS A 68 14.92 3.79 -17.60
C LYS A 68 14.80 2.78 -16.47
N ILE A 69 15.27 3.12 -15.26
CA ILE A 69 15.22 2.22 -14.10
C ILE A 69 13.78 1.84 -13.73
N ASN A 70 12.82 2.76 -13.92
CA ASN A 70 11.41 2.50 -13.66
C ASN A 70 10.83 1.56 -14.73
N LEU A 71 11.26 1.68 -15.99
CA LEU A 71 10.92 0.74 -17.06
C LEU A 71 11.51 -0.65 -16.77
N THR A 72 12.81 -0.76 -16.46
CA THR A 72 13.46 -2.05 -16.13
C THR A 72 12.73 -2.76 -14.99
N ARG A 73 12.41 -2.05 -13.92
CA ARG A 73 11.66 -2.59 -12.79
C ARG A 73 10.24 -3.01 -13.17
N HIS A 74 9.61 -2.31 -14.10
CA HIS A 74 8.31 -2.69 -14.61
C HIS A 74 8.38 -3.94 -15.49
N ILE A 75 9.44 -4.13 -16.27
CA ILE A 75 9.64 -5.35 -17.09
C ILE A 75 9.61 -6.61 -16.22
N PHE A 76 10.12 -6.57 -14.99
CA PHE A 76 9.99 -7.67 -14.02
C PHE A 76 8.55 -8.11 -13.72
N THR A 77 7.55 -7.24 -13.98
CA THR A 77 6.14 -7.61 -13.87
C THR A 77 5.63 -8.45 -15.04
N HIS A 78 6.31 -8.40 -16.19
CA HIS A 78 6.02 -9.23 -17.35
C HIS A 78 6.81 -10.55 -17.32
N THR A 79 8.09 -10.48 -17.00
CA THR A 79 8.97 -11.67 -16.99
C THR A 79 8.80 -12.52 -15.72
N GLY A 80 8.29 -11.92 -14.65
CA GLY A 80 8.22 -12.57 -13.34
C GLY A 80 9.57 -12.65 -12.63
N GLU A 81 10.63 -12.07 -13.20
CA GLU A 81 11.96 -12.03 -12.58
C GLU A 81 11.93 -11.33 -11.21
N LYS A 82 12.61 -11.93 -10.25
CA LYS A 82 12.67 -11.44 -8.87
C LYS A 82 14.10 -11.58 -8.35
N PRO A 83 14.99 -10.62 -8.65
CA PRO A 83 16.42 -10.77 -8.39
C PRO A 83 16.79 -10.82 -6.89
N TYR A 84 15.88 -10.47 -5.99
CA TYR A 84 16.17 -10.29 -4.57
C TYR A 84 15.51 -11.39 -3.75
N ASN A 85 16.29 -12.36 -3.28
CA ASN A 85 15.80 -13.50 -2.50
C ASN A 85 15.89 -13.26 -0.99
N CYS A 86 14.89 -13.73 -0.26
CA CYS A 86 14.90 -13.77 1.19
C CYS A 86 15.68 -14.97 1.70
N GLU A 87 16.72 -14.73 2.49
CA GLU A 87 17.58 -15.77 3.06
C GLU A 87 16.84 -16.67 4.07
N TYR A 88 15.80 -16.16 4.73
CA TYR A 88 15.04 -16.90 5.74
C TYR A 88 14.01 -17.88 5.16
N CYS A 89 13.44 -17.60 3.98
CA CYS A 89 12.34 -18.40 3.43
C CYS A 89 12.41 -18.64 1.91
N GLY A 90 13.49 -18.22 1.25
CA GLY A 90 13.66 -18.35 -0.21
C GLY A 90 12.73 -17.46 -1.04
N LYS A 91 11.82 -16.69 -0.43
CA LYS A 91 10.87 -15.85 -1.17
C LYS A 91 11.58 -14.75 -1.93
N ALA A 92 11.31 -14.67 -3.23
CA ALA A 92 11.91 -13.70 -4.13
C ALA A 92 11.08 -12.42 -4.30
N PHE A 93 11.74 -11.29 -4.53
CA PHE A 93 11.16 -9.96 -4.77
C PHE A 93 11.81 -9.28 -5.98
N SER A 94 11.04 -8.43 -6.66
CA SER A 94 11.54 -7.64 -7.80
C SER A 94 12.30 -6.37 -7.37
N GLN A 95 12.27 -6.02 -6.08
CA GLN A 95 12.85 -4.78 -5.56
C GLN A 95 13.50 -5.00 -4.19
N ARG A 96 14.72 -4.47 -4.02
CA ARG A 96 15.50 -4.60 -2.78
C ARG A 96 14.77 -4.07 -1.55
N PHE A 97 14.14 -2.88 -1.63
CA PHE A 97 13.44 -2.34 -0.46
C PHE A 97 12.24 -3.20 -0.03
N THR A 98 11.62 -3.91 -0.98
CA THR A 98 10.47 -4.79 -0.66
C THR A 98 10.97 -6.02 0.09
N LEU A 99 12.12 -6.56 -0.32
CA LEU A 99 12.83 -7.58 0.45
C LEU A 99 13.20 -7.06 1.85
N SER A 100 13.80 -5.88 1.98
CA SER A 100 14.15 -5.31 3.31
C SER A 100 12.93 -5.18 4.23
N LYS A 101 11.78 -4.71 3.71
CA LYS A 101 10.53 -4.66 4.49
C LYS A 101 10.00 -6.04 4.85
N HIS A 102 10.19 -7.02 3.97
CA HIS A 102 9.79 -8.41 4.23
C HIS A 102 10.67 -9.07 5.28
N ILE A 103 11.98 -8.80 5.32
CA ILE A 103 12.89 -9.34 6.34
C ILE A 103 12.42 -8.99 7.77
N LEU A 104 11.83 -7.81 7.98
CA LEU A 104 11.22 -7.43 9.27
C LEU A 104 10.12 -8.38 9.74
N THR A 105 9.52 -9.18 8.84
CA THR A 105 8.54 -10.21 9.21
C THR A 105 9.18 -11.46 9.79
N HIS A 106 10.47 -11.70 9.52
CA HIS A 106 11.25 -12.79 10.11
C HIS A 106 11.93 -12.35 11.41
N THR A 107 12.56 -11.18 11.42
CA THR A 107 13.26 -10.67 12.61
C THR A 107 12.30 -10.20 13.70
N GLY A 108 11.05 -9.87 13.33
CA GLY A 108 10.08 -9.28 14.26
C GLY A 108 10.38 -7.84 14.62
N GLU A 109 11.41 -7.23 14.03
CA GLU A 109 11.78 -5.84 14.27
C GLU A 109 10.64 -4.88 13.90
N LYS A 110 10.40 -3.93 14.79
CA LYS A 110 9.32 -2.93 14.68
C LYS A 110 9.87 -1.55 15.01
N PRO A 111 10.59 -0.90 14.07
CA PRO A 111 11.32 0.34 14.35
C PRO A 111 10.42 1.54 14.68
N TYR A 112 9.14 1.48 14.32
CA TYR A 112 8.22 2.60 14.43
C TYR A 112 7.32 2.43 15.64
N HIS A 113 7.39 3.35 16.61
CA HIS A 113 6.59 3.30 17.83
C HIS A 113 5.49 4.37 17.83
N CYS A 114 4.38 4.08 18.48
CA CYS A 114 3.27 4.99 18.68
C CYS A 114 3.43 5.70 20.02
N GLU A 115 3.60 7.02 19.99
CA GLU A 115 3.72 7.84 21.21
C GLU A 115 2.50 7.74 22.12
N TYR A 116 1.30 7.53 21.57
CA TYR A 116 0.06 7.49 22.36
C TYR A 116 -0.11 6.21 23.17
N CYS A 117 0.47 5.08 22.75
CA CYS A 117 0.21 3.80 23.41
C CYS A 117 1.41 2.83 23.46
N GLY A 118 2.60 3.26 23.04
CA GLY A 118 3.82 2.46 23.01
C GLY A 118 3.82 1.30 22.00
N LYS A 119 2.73 1.10 21.24
CA LYS A 119 2.67 0.02 20.24
C LYS A 119 3.69 0.24 19.13
N THR A 120 4.36 -0.84 18.75
CA THR A 120 5.39 -0.82 17.71
C THR A 120 4.91 -1.45 16.40
N PHE A 121 5.45 -0.96 15.28
CA PHE A 121 5.11 -1.33 13.91
C PHE A 121 6.37 -1.51 13.07
N SER A 122 6.33 -2.44 12.12
CA SER A 122 7.42 -2.67 11.16
C SER A 122 7.44 -1.67 10.00
N GLN A 123 6.40 -0.85 9.84
CA GLN A 123 6.29 0.11 8.76
C GLN A 123 5.69 1.43 9.25
N SER A 124 6.30 2.55 8.83
CA SER A 124 5.83 3.91 9.14
C SER A 124 4.40 4.15 8.66
N SER A 125 4.04 3.69 7.46
CA SER A 125 2.68 3.84 6.94
C SER A 125 1.62 3.14 7.78
N THR A 126 1.98 2.03 8.44
CA THR A 126 1.07 1.31 9.35
C THR A 126 0.93 2.09 10.66
N LEU A 127 2.02 2.66 11.18
CA LEU A 127 1.97 3.57 12.31
C LEU A 127 1.10 4.79 12.01
N SER A 128 1.28 5.47 10.87
CA SER A 128 0.46 6.64 10.49
C SER A 128 -1.03 6.31 10.46
N LYS A 129 -1.41 5.16 9.88
CA LYS A 129 -2.80 4.69 9.90
C LYS A 129 -3.30 4.35 11.30
N HIS A 130 -2.43 3.81 12.14
CA HIS A 130 -2.76 3.52 13.53
C HIS A 130 -2.96 4.79 14.36
N ILE A 131 -2.19 5.84 14.13
CA ILE A 131 -2.34 7.13 14.81
C ILE A 131 -3.75 7.70 14.62
N LEU A 132 -4.37 7.51 13.44
CA LEU A 132 -5.76 7.91 13.20
C LEU A 132 -6.78 7.24 14.14
N THR A 133 -6.41 6.12 14.78
CA THR A 133 -7.25 5.47 15.80
C THR A 133 -7.20 6.18 17.15
N HIS A 134 -6.15 6.97 17.40
CA HIS A 134 -6.02 7.80 18.59
C HIS A 134 -6.65 9.19 18.37
N THR A 135 -6.39 9.81 17.22
CA THR A 135 -6.91 11.15 16.92
C THR A 135 -8.39 11.13 16.54
N GLY A 136 -8.91 9.98 16.11
CA GLY A 136 -10.27 9.85 15.59
C GLY A 136 -10.45 10.47 14.20
N GLU A 137 -9.38 10.98 13.58
CA GLU A 137 -9.41 11.57 12.26
C GLU A 137 -9.89 10.58 11.19
N LYS A 138 -10.76 11.07 10.31
CA LYS A 138 -11.38 10.29 9.22
C LYS A 138 -11.27 11.06 7.90
N PRO A 139 -10.07 11.09 7.28
CA PRO A 139 -9.81 11.95 6.12
C PRO A 139 -10.57 11.56 4.85
N TYR A 140 -11.19 10.38 4.84
CA TYR A 140 -11.83 9.82 3.65
C TYR A 140 -13.34 9.91 3.77
N HIS A 141 -13.92 10.93 3.14
CA HIS A 141 -15.36 11.23 3.18
C HIS A 141 -16.11 10.51 2.06
N CYS A 142 -17.31 10.01 2.36
CA CYS A 142 -18.21 9.49 1.35
C CYS A 142 -18.94 10.64 0.63
N GLU A 143 -18.99 10.59 -0.70
CA GLU A 143 -19.69 11.60 -1.51
C GLU A 143 -21.22 11.41 -1.50
N TYR A 144 -21.70 10.22 -1.10
CA TYR A 144 -23.12 9.86 -1.13
C TYR A 144 -23.80 9.95 0.24
N CYS A 145 -23.04 10.12 1.34
CA CYS A 145 -23.58 10.26 2.69
C CYS A 145 -22.54 10.87 3.65
N GLU A 146 -22.96 11.22 4.87
CA GLU A 146 -22.11 11.87 5.88
C GLU A 146 -21.03 10.96 6.50
N LYS A 147 -20.92 9.70 6.07
CA LYS A 147 -19.97 8.75 6.64
C LYS A 147 -18.54 9.06 6.18
N SER A 148 -17.63 9.03 7.14
CA SER A 148 -16.20 9.26 6.94
C SER A 148 -15.38 8.10 7.52
N PHE A 149 -14.22 7.83 6.91
CA PHE A 149 -13.37 6.68 7.23
C PHE A 149 -11.93 7.12 7.45
N SER A 150 -11.21 6.40 8.31
CA SER A 150 -9.77 6.60 8.54
C SER A 150 -8.89 5.96 7.47
N GLN A 151 -9.47 5.12 6.59
CA GLN A 151 -8.73 4.44 5.53
C GLN A 151 -9.50 4.48 4.21
N SER A 152 -8.79 4.77 3.12
CA SER A 152 -9.35 4.83 1.77
C SER A 152 -10.00 3.52 1.35
N GLY A 153 -9.41 2.37 1.66
CA GLY A 153 -9.98 1.06 1.32
C GLY A 153 -11.35 0.81 1.96
N HIS A 154 -11.55 1.26 3.20
CA HIS A 154 -12.85 1.19 3.87
C HIS A 154 -13.87 2.11 3.20
N LEU A 155 -13.46 3.31 2.76
CA LEU A 155 -14.32 4.17 1.96
C LEU A 155 -14.67 3.52 0.62
N SER A 156 -13.69 3.00 -0.14
CA SER A 156 -13.93 2.34 -1.42
C SER A 156 -14.92 1.18 -1.28
N GLN A 157 -14.79 0.39 -0.22
CA GLN A 157 -15.73 -0.66 0.11
C GLN A 157 -17.11 -0.12 0.50
N HIS A 158 -17.17 0.94 1.32
CA HIS A 158 -18.43 1.56 1.69
C HIS A 158 -19.16 2.16 0.48
N ARG A 159 -18.45 2.75 -0.48
CA ARG A 159 -19.06 3.31 -1.70
C ARG A 159 -19.87 2.26 -2.48
N LEU A 160 -19.46 1.00 -2.41
CA LEU A 160 -20.23 -0.11 -2.99
C LEU A 160 -21.64 -0.19 -2.36
N THR A 161 -21.86 0.15 -1.10
CA THR A 161 -23.23 0.11 -0.54
C THR A 161 -24.20 1.09 -1.18
N HIS A 162 -23.70 2.15 -1.83
CA HIS A 162 -24.51 3.13 -2.56
C HIS A 162 -24.72 2.74 -4.02
N LEU A 163 -23.68 2.18 -4.63
CA LEU A 163 -23.67 1.76 -6.02
C LEU A 163 -24.02 0.27 -6.08
N LYS A 164 -25.31 -0.12 -6.01
CA LYS A 164 -25.82 -1.53 -6.06
C LYS A 164 -24.79 -2.50 -6.69
N PRO A 165 -23.90 -3.13 -5.90
CA PRO A 165 -22.74 -3.80 -6.47
C PRO A 165 -23.09 -5.20 -6.91
N LYS A 166 -22.21 -5.74 -7.75
CA LYS A 166 -22.00 -7.18 -7.94
C LYS A 166 -22.02 -7.87 -6.56
N SER A 167 -23.13 -8.56 -6.26
CA SER A 167 -23.25 -9.37 -5.06
C SER A 167 -22.50 -10.67 -5.28
N TYR A 168 -21.93 -11.20 -4.20
CA TYR A 168 -21.44 -12.56 -4.15
C TYR A 168 -22.62 -13.42 -3.69
N ASP A 169 -23.23 -14.13 -4.64
CA ASP A 169 -24.39 -14.96 -4.39
C ASP A 169 -23.95 -16.34 -3.90
N CYS A 170 -24.69 -16.92 -2.96
CA CYS A 170 -24.44 -18.30 -2.55
C CYS A 170 -25.11 -19.29 -3.51
N GLU A 171 -24.38 -20.32 -3.93
CA GLU A 171 -24.90 -21.36 -4.82
C GLU A 171 -25.86 -22.33 -4.12
N HIS A 172 -25.89 -22.33 -2.77
CA HIS A 172 -26.69 -23.25 -1.97
C HIS A 172 -27.86 -22.58 -1.23
N CYS A 173 -28.00 -21.25 -1.31
CA CYS A 173 -29.14 -20.52 -0.75
C CYS A 173 -29.26 -19.09 -1.31
N ASP A 174 -30.39 -18.42 -1.09
CA ASP A 174 -30.67 -17.09 -1.65
C ASP A 174 -29.91 -15.93 -0.99
N LYS A 175 -28.89 -16.21 -0.16
CA LYS A 175 -28.13 -15.17 0.54
C LYS A 175 -27.09 -14.54 -0.38
N LYS A 176 -27.04 -13.20 -0.32
CA LYS A 176 -26.14 -12.34 -1.10
C LYS A 176 -25.19 -11.59 -0.17
N PHE A 177 -23.93 -11.46 -0.57
CA PHE A 177 -22.89 -10.82 0.22
C PHE A 177 -22.21 -9.68 -0.53
N SER A 178 -21.83 -8.62 0.17
CA SER A 178 -21.06 -7.51 -0.39
C SER A 178 -19.56 -7.80 -0.51
N MET A 179 -19.08 -8.89 0.10
CA MET A 179 -17.69 -9.31 0.08
C MET A 179 -17.56 -10.81 -0.17
N ASN A 180 -16.61 -11.21 -1.00
CA ASN A 180 -16.28 -12.62 -1.23
C ASN A 180 -15.86 -13.33 0.05
N SER A 181 -15.06 -12.69 0.92
CA SER A 181 -14.61 -13.29 2.17
C SER A 181 -15.77 -13.71 3.08
N THR A 182 -16.85 -12.91 3.09
CA THR A 182 -18.05 -13.21 3.87
C THR A 182 -18.83 -14.36 3.25
N LEU A 183 -18.92 -14.42 1.91
CA LEU A 183 -19.48 -15.58 1.21
C LEU A 183 -18.68 -16.86 1.50
N VAL A 184 -17.35 -16.82 1.44
CA VAL A 184 -16.48 -17.98 1.72
C VAL A 184 -16.71 -18.52 3.13
N ILE A 185 -16.77 -17.64 4.14
CA ILE A 185 -17.08 -18.06 5.52
C ILE A 185 -18.52 -18.60 5.59
N HIS A 186 -19.48 -17.96 4.91
CA HIS A 186 -20.86 -18.42 4.87
C HIS A 186 -20.98 -19.83 4.27
N ARG A 187 -20.23 -20.16 3.21
CA ARG A 187 -20.24 -21.50 2.59
C ARG A 187 -19.83 -22.62 3.55
N ARG A 188 -19.11 -22.30 4.63
CA ARG A 188 -18.78 -23.27 5.69
C ARG A 188 -19.99 -23.75 6.48
N LEU A 189 -21.09 -22.98 6.48
CA LEU A 189 -22.36 -23.43 7.07
C LEU A 189 -22.96 -24.60 6.27
N HIS A 190 -22.79 -24.59 4.94
CA HIS A 190 -23.30 -25.64 4.06
C HIS A 190 -22.42 -26.90 4.09
N THR A 191 -21.09 -26.72 4.17
CA THR A 191 -20.13 -27.83 4.18
C THR A 191 -19.83 -28.38 5.58
N GLY A 192 -20.19 -27.65 6.64
CA GLY A 192 -19.84 -27.99 8.02
C GLY A 192 -18.35 -27.77 8.36
N GLU A 193 -17.56 -27.21 7.45
CA GLU A 193 -16.11 -27.02 7.62
C GLU A 193 -15.81 -26.09 8.81
N ARG A 194 -14.99 -26.55 9.75
CA ARG A 194 -14.56 -25.77 10.93
C ARG A 194 -13.03 -25.77 11.07
N PRO A 195 -12.30 -25.00 10.23
CA PRO A 195 -10.83 -25.08 10.17
C PRO A 195 -10.10 -24.55 11.40
N TYR A 196 -10.80 -23.83 12.28
CA TYR A 196 -10.18 -23.14 13.41
C TYR A 196 -10.49 -23.87 14.70
N SER A 197 -9.60 -24.76 15.13
CA SER A 197 -9.66 -25.46 16.41
C SER A 197 -9.16 -24.59 17.57
N CYS A 198 -9.72 -24.78 18.75
CA CYS A 198 -9.18 -24.24 19.99
C CYS A 198 -8.10 -25.18 20.55
N ASP A 199 -6.98 -24.62 21.00
CA ASP A 199 -5.91 -25.44 21.60
C ASP A 199 -6.21 -25.82 23.06
N CYS A 200 -7.14 -25.11 23.70
CA CYS A 200 -7.51 -25.33 25.10
C CYS A 200 -8.70 -26.28 25.28
N CYS A 201 -9.43 -26.60 24.20
CA CYS A 201 -10.56 -27.51 24.23
C CYS A 201 -10.89 -28.03 22.83
N GLU A 202 -11.71 -29.07 22.72
CA GLU A 202 -12.04 -29.73 21.45
C GLU A 202 -12.96 -28.92 20.52
N LYS A 203 -13.26 -27.66 20.85
CA LYS A 203 -14.17 -26.83 20.06
C LYS A 203 -13.49 -26.29 18.81
N SER A 204 -14.17 -26.43 17.66
CA SER A 204 -13.75 -25.89 16.38
C SER A 204 -14.76 -24.87 15.82
N PHE A 205 -14.27 -23.91 15.03
CA PHE A 205 -15.02 -22.74 14.59
C PHE A 205 -14.88 -22.51 13.08
N MET A 206 -15.89 -21.88 12.48
CA MET A 206 -15.92 -21.55 11.04
C MET A 206 -15.08 -20.31 10.67
N SER A 207 -14.68 -19.51 11.66
CA SER A 207 -13.85 -18.31 11.44
C SER A 207 -12.86 -18.08 12.57
N SER A 208 -11.71 -17.49 12.26
CA SER A 208 -10.72 -17.08 13.26
C SER A 208 -11.27 -16.06 14.26
N THR A 209 -12.24 -15.24 13.86
CA THR A 209 -12.87 -14.26 14.75
C THR A 209 -13.72 -14.95 15.81
N ALA A 210 -14.51 -15.95 15.42
CA ALA A 210 -15.28 -16.77 16.36
C ALA A 210 -14.36 -17.51 17.34
N LEU A 211 -13.24 -18.08 16.86
CA LEU A 211 -12.23 -18.68 17.72
C LEU A 211 -11.63 -17.66 18.71
N LYS A 212 -11.23 -16.47 18.25
CA LYS A 212 -10.67 -15.41 19.12
C LYS A 212 -11.64 -14.97 20.21
N ILE A 213 -12.94 -14.89 19.90
CA ILE A 213 -13.97 -14.58 20.90
C ILE A 213 -14.07 -15.71 21.91
N HIS A 214 -14.14 -16.96 21.44
CA HIS A 214 -14.17 -18.13 22.30
C HIS A 214 -12.94 -18.21 23.24
N GLN A 215 -11.74 -17.97 22.73
CA GLN A 215 -10.50 -17.98 23.51
C GLN A 215 -10.49 -16.99 24.67
N LYS A 216 -11.32 -15.94 24.66
CA LYS A 216 -11.45 -15.02 25.80
C LYS A 216 -12.07 -15.70 27.02
N ILE A 217 -12.85 -16.76 26.85
CA ILE A 217 -13.47 -17.52 27.94
C ILE A 217 -12.39 -18.24 28.76
N HIS A 218 -11.30 -18.66 28.12
CA HIS A 218 -10.18 -19.35 28.77
C HIS A 218 -9.20 -18.39 29.44
N LYS A 219 -9.35 -17.06 29.27
CA LYS A 219 -8.49 -16.08 29.95
C LYS A 219 -9.09 -15.77 31.34
N PRO A 220 -8.36 -16.03 32.44
CA PRO A 220 -8.84 -15.63 33.76
C PRO A 220 -9.03 -14.11 33.81
N LYS A 221 -10.14 -13.66 34.40
CA LYS A 221 -10.35 -12.23 34.70
C LYS A 221 -9.23 -11.77 35.64
N LYS A 222 -8.52 -10.70 35.29
CA LYS A 222 -7.60 -10.05 36.23
C LYS A 222 -8.39 -9.62 37.48
N PRO A 223 -7.86 -9.81 38.70
CA PRO A 223 -8.43 -9.18 39.88
C PRO A 223 -8.47 -7.67 39.67
N VAL A 224 -9.59 -7.05 39.98
CA VAL A 224 -9.67 -5.59 40.13
C VAL A 224 -9.05 -5.31 41.50
N GLU A 225 -7.86 -4.74 41.54
CA GLU A 225 -7.29 -4.19 42.77
C GLU A 225 -8.16 -2.99 43.16
N SER A 226 -8.94 -3.16 44.24
CA SER A 226 -9.63 -2.07 44.90
C SER A 226 -8.63 -1.36 45.82
N GLU A 227 -8.18 -0.18 45.42
CA GLU A 227 -7.45 0.75 46.29
C GLU A 227 -8.35 1.09 47.49
N HIS A 228 -7.83 0.84 48.70
CA HIS A 228 -8.33 1.38 49.97
C HIS A 228 -7.55 2.64 50.31
#